data_AF-A0A349VVI5-F1
#
_entry.id   AF-A0A349VVI5-F1
#
_cell.length_a   1.000
_cell.length_b   1.000
_cell.length_c   1.000
_cell.angle_alpha   90.00
_cell.angle_beta   90.00
_cell.angle_gamma   90.00
#
_symmetry.space_group_name_H-M   'P 1'
#
loop_
_entity.id
_entity.type
_entity.pdbx_description
1 polymer ?
#
loop_
_entity_poly.entity_id
_entity_poly.type
_entity_poly.pdbx_seq_one_letter_code
_entity_poly.pdbx_strand_id
1 'polypeptide(L)'
;ERSKGIEFDIQGQILPHWSVIASYAYNDAKITEGGNNEELNRQKPNAPQNTANIWTRFSIPSGKAKGLGIGVGANYVDKRNLSLNQNQTIPSYSLLNAALYYTIGKVQLQANFNNITNKTHWVGGYDYIRLFPGAPRNLLFTLGYTF
;
A
#
# COMPACT_ATOMS: atom_id res chain seq x y z
N GLU A 1 7.22 6.00 24.50
CA GLU A 1 6.56 6.38 23.22
C GLU A 1 5.05 6.31 23.40
N ARG A 2 4.29 7.03 22.57
CA ARG A 2 2.82 6.99 22.54
C ARG A 2 2.31 7.10 21.11
N SER A 3 1.44 6.18 20.70
CA SER A 3 0.73 6.24 19.41
C SER A 3 -0.74 6.54 19.65
N LYS A 4 -1.28 7.50 18.90
CA LYS A 4 -2.72 7.76 18.81
C LYS A 4 -3.08 7.99 17.36
N GLY A 5 -4.26 7.58 16.96
CA GLY A 5 -4.65 7.66 15.57
C GLY A 5 -6.13 7.40 15.34
N ILE A 6 -6.51 7.50 14.07
CA ILE A 6 -7.80 7.06 13.57
C ILE A 6 -7.58 6.18 12.35
N GLU A 7 -8.39 5.14 12.24
CA GLU A 7 -8.38 4.24 11.10
C GLU A 7 -9.80 4.18 10.53
N PHE A 8 -9.87 4.12 9.21
CA PHE A 8 -11.11 4.05 8.47
C PHE A 8 -10.97 3.01 7.37
N ASP A 9 -11.89 2.04 7.36
CA ASP A 9 -11.89 0.93 6.43
C ASP A 9 -13.28 0.79 5.79
N ILE A 10 -13.29 0.69 4.47
CA ILE A 10 -14.47 0.35 3.67
C ILE A 10 -14.14 -0.88 2.84
N GLN A 11 -15.03 -1.86 2.89
CA GLN A 11 -15.01 -3.00 1.98
C GLN A 11 -16.42 -3.38 1.58
N GLY A 12 -16.64 -3.62 0.28
CA GLY A 12 -17.92 -4.11 -0.19
C GLY A 12 -18.06 -4.19 -1.69
N GLN A 13 -19.25 -4.59 -2.12
CA GLN A 13 -19.69 -4.50 -3.50
C GLN A 13 -20.46 -3.20 -3.68
N ILE A 14 -19.94 -2.30 -4.52
CA ILE A 14 -20.60 -1.02 -4.80
C ILE A 14 -21.65 -1.16 -5.91
N LEU A 15 -21.46 -2.14 -6.79
CA LEU A 15 -22.39 -2.56 -7.85
C LEU A 15 -22.25 -4.07 -8.06
N PRO A 16 -23.22 -4.74 -8.72
CA PRO A 16 -23.06 -6.12 -9.14
C PRO A 16 -21.75 -6.34 -9.89
N HIS A 17 -20.96 -7.32 -9.46
CA HIS A 17 -19.65 -7.66 -10.03
C HIS A 17 -18.55 -6.59 -9.88
N TRP A 18 -18.79 -5.54 -9.08
CA TRP A 18 -17.82 -4.48 -8.78
C TRP A 18 -17.60 -4.35 -7.28
N SER A 19 -16.39 -4.71 -6.81
CA SER A 19 -15.98 -4.54 -5.42
C SER A 19 -14.95 -3.42 -5.24
N VAL A 20 -14.96 -2.83 -4.05
CA VAL A 20 -13.99 -1.84 -3.58
C VAL A 20 -13.52 -2.23 -2.19
N ILE A 21 -12.23 -2.03 -1.95
CA ILE A 21 -11.59 -2.00 -0.64
C ILE A 21 -10.86 -0.65 -0.57
N ALA A 22 -11.11 0.13 0.47
CA ALA A 22 -10.40 1.37 0.72
C ALA A 22 -10.08 1.48 2.20
N SER A 23 -8.88 1.94 2.52
CA SER A 23 -8.47 2.19 3.90
C SER A 23 -7.67 3.48 4.01
N TYR A 24 -7.81 4.14 5.15
CA TYR A 24 -7.04 5.31 5.53
C TYR A 24 -6.66 5.21 7.01
N ALA A 25 -5.42 5.52 7.32
CA ALA A 25 -4.95 5.60 8.70
C ALA A 25 -4.19 6.90 8.92
N TYR A 26 -4.53 7.59 10.01
CA TYR A 26 -3.77 8.68 10.58
C TYR A 26 -3.10 8.22 11.87
N ASN A 27 -1.79 8.41 12.01
CA ASN A 27 -1.00 7.97 13.15
C ASN A 27 -0.08 9.08 13.69
N ASP A 28 -0.42 9.61 14.86
CA ASP A 28 0.43 10.49 15.68
C ASP A 28 1.23 9.64 16.67
N ALA A 29 2.40 9.18 16.24
CA ALA A 29 3.30 8.32 17.00
C ALA A 29 4.47 9.15 17.53
N LYS A 30 4.40 9.56 18.79
CA LYS A 30 5.37 10.48 19.39
C LYS A 30 6.29 9.79 20.41
N ILE A 31 7.54 10.24 20.46
CA ILE A 31 8.42 9.95 21.59
C ILE A 31 7.96 10.79 22.79
N THR A 32 7.56 10.14 23.88
CA THR A 32 7.02 10.82 25.07
C THR A 32 7.98 10.82 26.27
N GLU A 33 8.96 9.92 26.24
CA GLU A 33 9.99 9.73 27.26
C GLU A 33 11.26 9.32 26.53
N GLY A 34 12.42 9.79 27.00
CA GLY A 34 13.72 9.55 26.37
C GLY A 34 14.87 10.15 27.17
N GLY A 35 16.11 9.76 26.85
CA GLY A 35 17.32 10.26 27.51
C GLY A 35 17.74 11.67 27.07
N ASN A 36 17.20 12.18 25.96
CA ASN A 36 17.47 13.49 25.41
C ASN A 36 16.15 14.26 25.17
N ASN A 37 16.07 15.50 25.66
CA ASN A 37 14.89 16.34 25.53
C ASN A 37 14.60 16.75 24.07
N GLU A 38 15.62 16.80 23.19
CA GLU A 38 15.44 17.17 21.78
C GLU A 38 14.63 16.12 20.98
N GLU A 39 14.52 14.91 21.50
CA GLU A 39 13.79 13.80 20.87
C GLU A 39 12.30 13.80 21.25
N LEU A 40 11.95 14.45 22.36
CA LEU A 40 10.59 14.46 22.89
C LEU A 40 9.62 15.15 21.92
N ASN A 41 8.42 14.60 21.82
CA ASN A 41 7.33 15.01 20.93
C ASN A 41 7.61 14.89 19.42
N ARG A 42 8.76 14.35 19.01
CA ARG A 42 9.02 14.04 17.60
C ARG A 42 8.21 12.83 17.15
N GLN A 43 7.78 12.85 15.88
CA GLN A 43 7.21 11.67 15.22
C GLN A 43 8.27 10.56 15.15
N LYS A 44 7.89 9.36 15.57
CA LYS A 44 8.72 8.16 15.59
C LYS A 44 9.32 7.86 14.21
N PRO A 45 10.60 7.49 14.13
CA PRO A 45 11.22 7.07 12.88
C PRO A 45 10.43 5.95 12.20
N ASN A 46 10.39 5.99 10.88
CA ASN A 46 9.67 5.06 10.02
C ASN A 46 8.15 5.01 10.19
N ALA A 47 7.56 5.81 11.08
CA ALA A 47 6.11 5.89 11.29
C ALA A 47 5.52 7.06 10.47
N PRO A 48 4.94 6.81 9.28
CA PRO A 48 4.27 7.84 8.51
C PRO A 48 3.02 8.32 9.27
N GLN A 49 2.70 9.61 9.14
CA GLN A 49 1.49 10.14 9.76
C GLN A 49 0.23 9.74 9.00
N ASN A 50 0.31 9.59 7.68
CA ASN A 50 -0.83 9.27 6.84
C ASN A 50 -0.50 8.08 5.93
N THR A 51 -1.41 7.12 5.87
CA THR A 51 -1.38 6.06 4.85
C THR A 51 -2.77 5.90 4.27
N ALA A 52 -2.85 5.68 2.96
CA ALA A 52 -4.11 5.41 2.28
C ALA A 52 -3.93 4.27 1.29
N ASN A 53 -4.94 3.43 1.14
CA ASN A 53 -4.98 2.38 0.14
C ASN A 53 -6.37 2.32 -0.49
N ILE A 54 -6.42 2.10 -1.80
CA ILE A 54 -7.65 1.79 -2.50
C ILE A 54 -7.39 0.70 -3.52
N TRP A 55 -8.28 -0.27 -3.57
CA TRP A 55 -8.29 -1.32 -4.57
C TRP A 55 -9.72 -1.53 -5.03
N THR A 56 -9.91 -1.62 -6.34
CA THR A 56 -11.20 -1.90 -6.91
C THR A 56 -11.10 -2.95 -8.00
N ARG A 57 -12.11 -3.81 -8.07
CA ARG A 57 -12.16 -4.92 -9.03
C ARG A 57 -13.53 -4.99 -9.67
N PHE A 58 -13.55 -5.01 -11.00
CA PHE A 58 -14.72 -5.31 -11.79
C PHE A 58 -14.56 -6.66 -12.48
N SER A 59 -15.63 -7.47 -12.54
CA SER A 59 -15.65 -8.76 -13.24
C SER A 59 -16.75 -8.78 -14.28
N ILE A 60 -16.44 -9.25 -15.48
CA ILE A 60 -17.37 -9.32 -16.62
C ILE A 60 -18.25 -10.56 -16.45
N PRO A 61 -19.58 -10.40 -16.27
CA PRO A 61 -20.46 -11.51 -15.91
C PRO A 61 -20.96 -12.33 -17.11
N SER A 62 -20.95 -11.76 -18.33
CA SER A 62 -21.57 -12.35 -19.51
C SER A 62 -20.88 -11.94 -20.82
N GLY A 63 -21.28 -12.58 -21.93
CA GLY A 63 -20.73 -12.32 -23.25
C GLY A 63 -19.37 -12.98 -23.51
N LYS A 64 -18.69 -12.54 -24.58
CA LYS A 64 -17.43 -13.14 -25.05
C LYS A 64 -16.26 -13.02 -24.05
N ALA A 65 -16.33 -12.06 -23.13
CA ALA A 65 -15.31 -11.82 -22.11
C ALA A 65 -15.75 -12.29 -20.71
N LYS A 66 -16.80 -13.12 -20.60
CA LYS A 66 -17.25 -13.68 -19.32
C LYS A 66 -16.09 -14.34 -18.57
N GLY A 67 -15.96 -14.02 -17.28
CA GLY A 67 -14.91 -14.54 -16.41
C GLY A 67 -13.64 -13.68 -16.39
N LEU A 68 -13.52 -12.68 -17.27
CA LEU A 68 -12.46 -11.67 -17.18
C LEU A 68 -12.75 -10.73 -16.01
N GLY A 69 -11.72 -10.40 -15.24
CA GLY A 69 -11.77 -9.37 -14.21
C GLY A 69 -10.60 -8.41 -14.33
N ILE A 70 -10.84 -7.16 -13.99
CA ILE A 70 -9.83 -6.09 -13.98
C ILE A 70 -9.81 -5.50 -12.58
N GLY A 71 -8.62 -5.48 -11.98
CA GLY A 71 -8.35 -4.81 -10.72
C GLY A 71 -7.44 -3.62 -10.93
N VAL A 72 -7.71 -2.51 -10.26
CA VAL A 72 -6.81 -1.35 -10.20
C VAL A 72 -6.77 -0.83 -8.78
N GLY A 73 -5.62 -0.32 -8.37
CA GLY A 73 -5.50 0.27 -7.05
C GLY A 73 -4.29 1.15 -6.88
N ALA A 74 -4.30 1.89 -5.78
CA ALA A 74 -3.25 2.80 -5.40
C ALA A 74 -3.00 2.72 -3.90
N ASN A 75 -1.74 2.85 -3.51
CA ASN A 75 -1.36 3.03 -2.12
C ASN A 75 -0.55 4.31 -1.98
N TYR A 76 -0.82 5.09 -0.94
CA TYR A 76 -0.09 6.28 -0.54
C TYR A 76 0.53 6.06 0.84
N VAL A 77 1.77 6.50 0.98
CA VAL A 77 2.41 6.64 2.27
C VAL A 77 3.09 7.98 2.38
N ASP A 78 2.80 8.69 3.47
CA ASP A 78 3.40 9.98 3.77
C ASP A 78 4.90 9.88 4.04
N LYS A 79 5.55 11.03 4.11
CA LYS A 79 6.96 11.15 4.48
C LYS A 79 7.21 10.48 5.85
N ARG A 80 8.43 9.99 6.04
CA ARG A 80 8.86 9.38 7.31
C ARG A 80 10.15 10.04 7.79
N ASN A 81 10.29 10.15 9.11
CA ASN A 81 11.58 10.45 9.73
C ASN A 81 12.46 9.18 9.70
N LEU A 82 13.77 9.33 9.53
CA LEU A 82 14.73 8.22 9.62
C LEU A 82 15.39 8.11 11.00
N SER A 83 15.53 9.25 11.68
CA SER A 83 16.25 9.35 12.95
C SER A 83 15.57 10.34 13.90
N LEU A 84 15.78 10.13 15.20
CA LEU A 84 15.40 11.07 16.25
C LEU A 84 16.44 12.19 16.41
N ASN A 85 17.71 11.88 16.12
CA ASN A 85 18.86 12.72 16.48
C ASN A 85 19.29 13.64 15.33
N GLN A 86 18.78 13.38 14.13
CA GLN A 86 19.06 14.16 12.93
C GLN A 86 17.75 14.45 12.20
N ASN A 87 17.66 15.63 11.60
CA ASN A 87 16.48 16.00 10.81
C ASN A 87 16.53 15.37 9.41
N GLN A 88 16.51 14.04 9.36
CA GLN A 88 16.53 13.25 8.13
C GLN A 88 15.15 12.65 7.88
N THR A 89 14.66 12.87 6.66
CA THR A 89 13.36 12.33 6.22
C THR A 89 13.50 11.65 4.87
N ILE A 90 12.60 10.70 4.60
CA ILE A 90 12.34 10.16 3.27
C ILE A 90 11.00 10.67 2.76
N PRO A 91 10.91 10.99 1.45
CA PRO A 91 9.72 11.59 0.87
C PRO A 91 8.54 10.61 0.86
N SER A 92 7.33 11.17 0.79
CA SER A 92 6.11 10.40 0.56
C SER A 92 6.13 9.73 -0.82
N TYR A 93 5.34 8.67 -0.97
CA TYR A 93 5.16 8.00 -2.25
C TYR A 93 3.74 7.51 -2.46
N SER A 94 3.39 7.37 -3.73
CA SER A 94 2.19 6.69 -4.19
C SER A 94 2.59 5.65 -5.21
N LEU A 95 2.04 4.44 -5.11
CA LEU A 95 2.22 3.41 -6.13
C LEU A 95 0.88 3.14 -6.79
N LEU A 96 0.91 2.89 -8.10
CA LEU A 96 -0.22 2.42 -8.88
C LEU A 96 -0.01 0.95 -9.23
N ASN A 97 -1.05 0.16 -9.03
CA ASN A 97 -1.05 -1.28 -9.23
C ASN A 97 -2.29 -1.67 -10.06
N ALA A 98 -2.19 -2.78 -10.80
CA ALA A 98 -3.31 -3.35 -11.53
C ALA A 98 -3.21 -4.87 -11.55
N ALA A 99 -4.33 -5.52 -11.83
CA ALA A 99 -4.39 -6.96 -12.01
C ALA A 99 -5.40 -7.33 -13.10
N LEU A 100 -5.08 -8.37 -13.85
CA LEU A 100 -6.00 -9.05 -14.74
C LEU A 100 -6.28 -10.43 -14.17
N TYR A 101 -7.55 -10.82 -14.21
CA TYR A 101 -8.05 -12.11 -13.74
C TYR A 101 -8.81 -12.77 -14.88
N TYR A 102 -8.68 -14.08 -15.04
CA TYR A 102 -9.53 -14.83 -15.95
C TYR A 102 -9.89 -16.18 -15.36
N THR A 103 -11.17 -16.40 -15.12
CA THR A 103 -11.69 -17.65 -14.55
C THR A 103 -12.48 -18.43 -15.61
N ILE A 104 -12.06 -19.67 -15.85
CA ILE A 104 -12.70 -20.60 -16.79
C ILE A 104 -12.92 -21.93 -16.07
N GLY A 105 -14.18 -22.25 -15.77
CA GLY A 105 -14.52 -23.47 -15.03
C GLY A 105 -13.80 -23.53 -13.69
N LYS A 106 -12.90 -24.52 -13.53
CA LYS A 106 -12.09 -24.75 -12.33
C LYS A 106 -10.73 -24.05 -12.33
N VAL A 107 -10.36 -23.38 -13.43
CA VAL A 107 -9.06 -22.72 -13.60
C VAL A 107 -9.20 -21.22 -13.39
N GLN A 108 -8.25 -20.63 -12.66
CA GLN A 108 -8.08 -19.18 -12.55
C GLN A 108 -6.67 -18.77 -12.96
N LEU A 109 -6.60 -17.84 -13.92
CA LEU A 109 -5.37 -17.15 -14.32
C LEU A 109 -5.38 -15.75 -13.70
N GLN A 110 -4.23 -15.30 -13.23
CA GLN A 110 -4.05 -13.95 -12.71
C GLN A 110 -2.69 -13.38 -13.13
N ALA A 111 -2.67 -12.11 -13.53
CA ALA A 111 -1.46 -11.34 -13.76
C ALA A 111 -1.53 -10.05 -12.94
N ASN A 112 -0.57 -9.82 -12.04
CA ASN A 112 -0.48 -8.62 -11.21
C ASN A 112 0.66 -7.73 -11.70
N PHE A 113 0.36 -6.46 -11.93
CA PHE A 113 1.27 -5.42 -12.36
C PHE A 113 1.47 -4.46 -11.20
N ASN A 114 2.56 -4.62 -10.46
CA ASN A 114 2.84 -3.82 -9.28
C ASN A 114 3.78 -2.67 -9.62
N ASN A 115 3.56 -1.50 -9.01
CA ASN A 115 4.33 -0.28 -9.23
C ASN A 115 4.47 0.05 -10.73
N ILE A 116 3.33 0.21 -11.41
CA ILE A 116 3.23 0.37 -12.88
C ILE A 116 4.05 1.56 -13.38
N THR A 117 4.09 2.64 -12.60
CA THR A 117 4.84 3.86 -12.88
C THR A 117 6.35 3.70 -12.63
N ASN A 118 6.80 2.54 -12.15
CA ASN A 118 8.18 2.25 -11.80
C ASN A 118 8.80 3.28 -10.86
N LYS A 119 8.04 3.72 -9.86
CA LYS A 119 8.48 4.72 -8.88
C LYS A 119 9.56 4.15 -7.98
N THR A 120 10.74 4.76 -8.00
CA THR A 120 11.76 4.55 -6.97
C THR A 120 11.26 5.17 -5.67
N HIS A 121 11.24 4.37 -4.61
CA HIS A 121 10.73 4.78 -3.31
C HIS A 121 11.45 4.02 -2.19
N TRP A 122 11.29 4.51 -0.97
CA TRP A 122 11.94 3.98 0.22
C TRP A 122 10.86 3.69 1.26
N VAL A 123 10.86 2.47 1.78
CA VAL A 123 9.84 2.01 2.74
C VAL A 123 10.24 2.29 4.19
N GLY A 124 11.50 2.68 4.40
CA GLY A 124 12.06 3.06 5.69
C GLY A 124 13.58 3.20 5.60
N GLY A 125 14.23 3.29 6.74
CA GLY A 125 15.68 3.27 6.87
C GLY A 125 16.14 3.69 8.26
N TYR A 126 17.46 3.76 8.45
CA TYR A 126 18.09 4.29 9.66
C TYR A 126 18.70 5.69 9.44
N ASP A 127 19.23 5.93 8.24
CA ASP A 127 19.82 7.20 7.77
C ASP A 127 19.97 7.15 6.23
N TYR A 128 20.59 8.16 5.61
CA TYR A 128 20.75 8.23 4.15
C TYR A 128 21.67 7.18 3.52
N ILE A 129 22.52 6.51 4.31
CA ILE A 129 23.41 5.45 3.80
C ILE A 129 22.85 4.04 4.09
N ARG A 130 21.82 3.93 4.93
CA ARG A 130 21.15 2.68 5.33
C ARG A 130 19.64 2.77 5.11
N LEU A 131 19.24 2.99 3.86
CA LEU A 131 17.83 3.07 3.45
C LEU A 131 17.29 1.70 3.01
N PHE A 132 15.98 1.50 3.18
CA PHE A 132 15.28 0.30 2.72
C PHE A 132 14.55 0.59 1.41
N PRO A 133 15.08 0.11 0.26
CA PRO A 133 14.43 0.34 -1.02
C PRO A 133 13.12 -0.43 -1.11
N GLY A 134 12.10 0.22 -1.68
CA GLY A 134 10.87 -0.45 -2.05
C GLY A 134 11.03 -1.28 -3.33
N ALA A 135 10.13 -2.22 -3.55
CA ALA A 135 10.18 -3.08 -4.73
C ALA A 135 10.01 -2.25 -6.03
N PRO A 136 10.85 -2.50 -7.06
CA PRO A 136 10.66 -1.91 -8.38
C PRO A 136 9.39 -2.47 -9.03
N ARG A 137 9.06 -1.95 -10.22
CA ARG A 137 7.99 -2.52 -11.05
C ARG A 137 8.20 -4.02 -11.25
N ASN A 138 7.16 -4.80 -11.01
CA ASN A 138 7.21 -6.25 -11.20
C ASN A 138 5.88 -6.79 -11.73
N LEU A 139 5.97 -7.97 -12.36
CA LEU A 139 4.86 -8.68 -12.95
C LEU A 139 4.82 -10.09 -12.36
N LEU A 140 3.69 -10.45 -11.75
CA LEU A 140 3.48 -11.77 -11.14
C LEU A 140 2.36 -12.50 -11.85
N PHE A 141 2.64 -13.71 -12.31
CA PHE A 141 1.65 -14.62 -12.89
C PHE A 141 1.29 -15.72 -11.90
N THR A 142 -0.01 -16.01 -11.78
CA THR A 142 -0.54 -17.05 -10.91
C THR A 142 -1.53 -17.91 -11.68
N LEU A 143 -1.41 -19.23 -11.54
CA LEU A 143 -2.36 -20.23 -12.02
C LEU A 143 -2.94 -20.95 -10.81
N GLY A 144 -4.26 -20.98 -10.69
CA GLY A 144 -4.99 -21.72 -9.68
C GLY A 144 -5.94 -22.74 -10.30
N TYR A 145 -6.13 -23.88 -9.62
CA TYR A 145 -7.11 -24.91 -9.98
C TYR A 145 -7.83 -25.42 -8.73
N THR A 146 -9.16 -25.52 -8.80
CA THR A 146 -10.00 -26.04 -7.71
C THR A 146 -10.46 -27.46 -8.03
N PHE A 147 -10.20 -28.44 -7.15
CA PHE A 147 -10.54 -29.85 -7.33
C PHE A 147 -12.02 -30.14 -7.05
#